data_AF-A0A9E5IDN3-F1
#
_entry.id   AF-A0A9E5IDN3-F1
#
_cell.length_a   1.000
_cell.length_b   1.000
_cell.length_c   1.000
_cell.angle_alpha   90.00
_cell.angle_beta   90.00
_cell.angle_gamma   90.00
#
_symmetry.space_group_name_H-M   'P 1'
#
loop_
_entity.id
_entity.type
_entity.pdbx_description
1 polymer ?
#
loop_
_entity_poly.entity_id
_entity_poly.type
_entity_poly.pdbx_seq_one_letter_code
_entity_poly.pdbx_strand_id
1 'polypeptide(L)'
;MLSPTTASSIERTTIPLSPPPSISLRETLSRLQQQNHTESQFEALLYRVEEAARAAGGTLRVGMYDGSFDPPHKGHVETANAAVGFARLNLLVVNSHPLPCPNKPNLSPHEPRTKMLVSYFAGDPITVVSPLPRHEIETILAPYQICGIIGSDAFNRFLREGIAPDFNTDEIFVAERRGVPLESAPVTLEGRRIFYAGAEHLAFNGESSTKIREDLVSGGNGLSSTMLNGETARIARAESLYAGMPPSPVPDLLVAAPEPEVIINPAHIPSRHPPARTAYPHKTDDRQVPMPWHVFHAEPCRAVAQPRPHFAARRGVECVLGAPEYLHPQHHRQAPPTP
;
A
#
# COMPACT_ATOMS: atom_id res chain seq x y z
N MET A 1 -32.10 -26.20 29.77
CA MET A 1 -30.88 -26.86 29.25
C MET A 1 -30.92 -26.76 27.74
N LEU A 2 -30.16 -25.85 27.14
CA LEU A 2 -30.14 -25.62 25.70
C LEU A 2 -28.98 -26.42 25.10
N SER A 3 -29.29 -27.25 24.11
CA SER A 3 -28.35 -28.14 23.44
C SER A 3 -27.32 -27.35 22.60
N PRO A 4 -26.06 -27.80 22.54
CA PRO A 4 -25.02 -27.13 21.76
C PRO A 4 -25.22 -27.38 20.26
N THR A 5 -25.21 -26.30 19.48
CA THR A 5 -25.24 -26.34 18.01
C THR A 5 -23.85 -26.71 17.50
N THR A 6 -23.76 -27.84 16.77
CA THR A 6 -22.53 -28.32 16.12
C THR A 6 -22.12 -27.37 15.00
N ALA A 7 -20.91 -26.82 15.11
CA ALA A 7 -20.28 -26.01 14.07
C ALA A 7 -20.00 -26.87 12.82
N SER A 8 -20.54 -26.43 11.68
CA SER A 8 -20.29 -27.03 10.37
C SER A 8 -18.88 -26.69 9.88
N SER A 9 -18.08 -27.72 9.64
CA SER A 9 -16.74 -27.62 9.09
C SER A 9 -16.81 -27.18 7.62
N ILE A 10 -16.46 -25.94 7.33
CA ILE A 10 -16.29 -25.47 5.95
C ILE A 10 -14.94 -25.99 5.45
N GLU A 11 -14.97 -27.02 4.60
CA GLU A 11 -13.80 -27.48 3.85
C GLU A 11 -13.32 -26.36 2.92
N ARG A 12 -12.11 -25.84 3.17
CA ARG A 12 -11.45 -24.87 2.28
C ARG A 12 -10.89 -25.61 1.05
N THR A 13 -11.61 -25.56 -0.06
CA THR A 13 -11.10 -25.96 -1.36
C THR A 13 -9.98 -25.01 -1.75
N THR A 14 -8.73 -25.49 -1.72
CA THR A 14 -7.58 -24.76 -2.25
C THR A 14 -7.59 -24.91 -3.77
N ILE A 15 -7.92 -23.84 -4.49
CA ILE A 15 -7.77 -23.79 -5.94
C ILE A 15 -6.27 -23.61 -6.21
N PRO A 16 -5.60 -24.55 -6.92
CA PRO A 16 -4.22 -24.34 -7.34
C PRO A 16 -4.20 -23.20 -8.36
N LEU A 17 -3.67 -22.05 -7.96
CA LEU A 17 -3.41 -20.93 -8.87
C LEU A 17 -2.30 -21.36 -9.82
N SER A 18 -2.61 -21.46 -11.11
CA SER A 18 -1.60 -21.57 -12.17
C SER A 18 -0.65 -20.37 -12.05
N PRO A 19 0.67 -20.54 -12.17
CA PRO A 19 1.59 -19.41 -12.15
C PRO A 19 1.22 -18.46 -13.30
N PRO A 20 1.20 -17.13 -13.07
CA PRO A 20 0.92 -16.17 -14.12
C PRO A 20 1.93 -16.34 -15.26
N PRO A 21 1.54 -16.05 -16.51
CA PRO A 21 2.46 -16.08 -17.64
C PRO A 21 3.65 -15.17 -17.33
N SER A 22 4.85 -15.74 -17.30
CA SER A 22 6.08 -14.99 -17.04
C SER A 22 6.37 -14.11 -18.26
N ILE A 23 5.89 -12.88 -18.26
CA ILE A 23 6.53 -11.84 -19.06
C ILE A 23 7.97 -11.76 -18.55
N SER A 24 8.93 -11.91 -19.45
CA SER A 24 10.34 -11.81 -19.09
C SER A 24 10.58 -10.42 -18.53
N LEU A 25 11.14 -10.31 -17.32
CA LEU A 25 11.53 -9.02 -16.71
C LEU A 25 12.38 -8.17 -17.68
N ARG A 26 13.13 -8.83 -18.57
CA ARG A 26 13.93 -8.21 -19.63
C ARG A 26 13.09 -7.50 -20.70
N GLU A 27 11.91 -8.02 -21.02
CA GLU A 27 10.97 -7.39 -21.95
C GLU A 27 10.30 -6.16 -21.32
N THR A 28 9.96 -6.24 -20.02
CA THR A 28 9.46 -5.09 -19.26
C THR A 28 10.50 -3.97 -19.19
N LEU A 29 11.76 -4.31 -18.86
CA LEU A 29 12.92 -3.42 -18.92
C LEU A 29 13.03 -2.69 -20.26
N SER A 30 12.98 -3.45 -21.36
CA SER A 30 13.16 -2.92 -22.71
C SER A 30 12.07 -1.91 -23.11
N ARG A 31 10.84 -2.06 -22.59
CA ARG A 31 9.73 -1.13 -22.84
C ARG A 31 9.87 0.16 -22.05
N LEU A 32 10.30 0.07 -20.78
CA LEU A 32 10.39 1.22 -19.88
C LEU A 32 11.64 2.08 -20.15
N GLN A 33 12.72 1.50 -20.67
CA GLN A 33 13.90 2.23 -21.15
C GLN A 33 13.56 3.31 -22.21
N GLN A 34 12.42 3.21 -22.90
CA GLN A 34 12.00 4.20 -23.88
C GLN A 34 11.42 5.50 -23.25
N GLN A 35 11.25 5.56 -21.93
CA GLN A 35 10.51 6.62 -21.23
C GLN A 35 11.38 7.62 -20.44
N ASN A 36 12.70 7.71 -20.69
CA ASN A 36 13.62 8.69 -20.07
C ASN A 36 13.81 8.60 -18.54
N HIS A 37 13.37 7.53 -17.89
CA HIS A 37 13.77 7.25 -16.51
C HIS A 37 15.24 6.80 -16.48
N THR A 38 15.99 7.20 -15.45
CA THR A 38 17.38 6.74 -15.32
C THR A 38 17.36 5.24 -15.11
N GLU A 39 17.88 4.49 -16.07
CA GLU A 39 18.03 3.02 -16.07
C GLU A 39 18.41 2.48 -14.68
N SER A 40 19.32 3.17 -14.00
CA SER A 40 19.76 2.86 -12.63
C SER A 40 18.65 2.74 -11.56
N GLN A 41 17.58 3.56 -11.62
CA GLN A 41 16.51 3.53 -10.61
C GLN A 41 15.62 2.29 -10.78
N PHE A 42 15.34 1.95 -12.03
CA PHE A 42 14.55 0.78 -12.38
C PHE A 42 15.31 -0.51 -12.07
N GLU A 43 16.57 -0.58 -12.48
CA GLU A 43 17.46 -1.70 -12.16
C GLU A 43 17.65 -1.88 -10.65
N ALA A 44 17.78 -0.78 -9.89
CA ALA A 44 17.87 -0.84 -8.44
C ALA A 44 16.61 -1.45 -7.81
N LEU A 45 15.41 -1.04 -8.23
CA LEU A 45 14.17 -1.63 -7.72
C LEU A 45 14.06 -3.11 -8.10
N LEU A 46 14.33 -3.46 -9.36
CA LEU A 46 14.32 -4.86 -9.80
C LEU A 46 15.27 -5.73 -9.00
N TYR A 47 16.52 -5.29 -8.84
CA TYR A 47 17.52 -6.02 -8.07
C TYR A 47 17.03 -6.31 -6.66
N ARG A 48 16.43 -5.32 -5.98
CA ARG A 48 15.91 -5.47 -4.62
C ARG A 48 14.71 -6.40 -4.55
N VAL A 49 13.83 -6.37 -5.55
CA VAL A 49 12.70 -7.29 -5.67
C VAL A 49 13.19 -8.72 -5.87
N GLU A 50 14.16 -8.95 -6.75
CA GLU A 50 14.74 -10.27 -7.00
C GLU A 50 15.52 -10.80 -5.79
N GLU A 51 16.26 -9.94 -5.09
CA GLU A 51 16.93 -10.28 -3.84
C GLU A 51 15.93 -10.71 -2.76
N ALA A 52 14.86 -9.93 -2.56
CA ALA A 52 13.80 -10.26 -1.59
C ALA A 52 13.05 -11.54 -1.99
N ALA A 53 12.76 -11.74 -3.28
CA ALA A 53 12.11 -12.95 -3.78
C ALA A 53 12.94 -14.20 -3.49
N ARG A 54 14.26 -14.14 -3.72
CA ARG A 54 15.20 -15.22 -3.38
C ARG A 54 15.22 -15.49 -1.87
N ALA A 55 15.28 -14.43 -1.06
CA ALA A 55 15.31 -14.55 0.40
C ALA A 55 14.01 -15.13 0.99
N ALA A 56 12.86 -14.84 0.38
CA ALA A 56 11.56 -15.33 0.85
C ALA A 56 11.38 -16.85 0.67
N GLY A 57 12.10 -17.48 -0.27
CA GLY A 57 12.02 -18.93 -0.51
C GLY A 57 10.61 -19.44 -0.87
N GLY A 58 9.72 -18.56 -1.29
CA GLY A 58 8.29 -18.79 -1.51
C GLY A 58 7.62 -17.58 -2.17
N THR A 59 6.31 -17.39 -1.96
CA THR A 59 5.58 -16.23 -2.49
C THR A 59 6.07 -14.95 -1.82
N LEU A 60 6.70 -14.07 -2.59
CA LEU A 60 7.08 -12.74 -2.13
C LEU A 60 5.82 -11.91 -1.81
N ARG A 61 5.74 -11.40 -0.58
CA ARG A 61 4.70 -10.46 -0.14
C ARG A 61 5.29 -9.06 -0.09
N VAL A 62 4.76 -8.16 -0.92
CA VAL A 62 5.27 -6.80 -1.07
C VAL A 62 4.25 -5.79 -0.56
N GLY A 63 4.67 -4.92 0.34
CA GLY A 63 3.88 -3.74 0.70
C GLY A 63 4.13 -2.62 -0.28
N MET A 64 3.07 -1.97 -0.74
CA MET A 64 3.14 -0.76 -1.56
C MET A 64 2.58 0.41 -0.76
N TYR A 65 3.47 1.31 -0.32
CA TYR A 65 3.09 2.48 0.47
C TYR A 65 3.25 3.76 -0.34
N ASP A 66 2.14 4.18 -0.94
CA ASP A 66 2.05 5.40 -1.73
C ASP A 66 1.50 6.55 -0.87
N GLY A 67 2.03 7.74 -1.07
CA GLY A 67 1.65 8.92 -0.31
C GLY A 67 2.29 10.20 -0.81
N SER A 68 1.78 11.33 -0.34
CA SER A 68 2.37 12.62 -0.68
C SER A 68 3.71 12.84 0.05
N PHE A 69 3.84 12.32 1.28
CA PHE A 69 5.04 12.45 2.13
C PHE A 69 5.63 13.87 2.13
N ASP A 70 4.83 14.86 2.53
CA ASP A 70 5.19 16.27 2.38
C ASP A 70 5.07 17.06 3.70
N PRO A 71 6.07 16.98 4.60
CA PRO A 71 7.24 16.08 4.56
C PRO A 71 6.93 14.66 5.08
N PRO A 72 7.81 13.66 4.84
CA PRO A 72 7.77 12.41 5.59
C PRO A 72 8.05 12.67 7.07
N HIS A 73 7.53 11.82 7.96
CA HIS A 73 7.56 12.02 9.40
C HIS A 73 7.32 10.71 10.13
N LYS A 74 7.47 10.72 11.47
CA LYS A 74 7.50 9.50 12.30
C LYS A 74 6.28 8.60 12.10
N GLY A 75 5.09 9.20 12.04
CA GLY A 75 3.85 8.46 11.75
C GLY A 75 3.88 7.63 10.47
N HIS A 76 4.60 8.04 9.42
CA HIS A 76 4.75 7.24 8.20
C HIS A 76 5.59 5.99 8.45
N VAL A 77 6.70 6.10 9.18
CA VAL A 77 7.55 4.94 9.51
C VAL A 77 6.81 3.97 10.42
N GLU A 78 6.06 4.47 11.39
CA GLU A 78 5.27 3.61 12.26
C GLU A 78 4.17 2.86 11.50
N THR A 79 3.47 3.53 10.58
CA THR A 79 2.53 2.87 9.66
C THR A 79 3.21 1.80 8.81
N ALA A 80 4.37 2.11 8.24
CA ALA A 80 5.17 1.16 7.46
C ALA A 80 5.58 -0.07 8.28
N ASN A 81 6.10 0.15 9.49
CA ASN A 81 6.52 -0.94 10.39
C ASN A 81 5.34 -1.80 10.84
N ALA A 82 4.20 -1.19 11.15
CA ALA A 82 2.97 -1.91 11.46
C ALA A 82 2.52 -2.77 10.28
N ALA A 83 2.54 -2.23 9.05
CA ALA A 83 2.21 -2.96 7.85
C ALA A 83 3.13 -4.18 7.65
N VAL A 84 4.46 -3.99 7.81
CA VAL A 84 5.45 -5.06 7.71
C VAL A 84 5.12 -6.21 8.65
N GLY A 85 4.83 -5.92 9.92
CA GLY A 85 4.49 -6.93 10.91
C GLY A 85 3.15 -7.62 10.65
N PHE A 86 2.07 -6.84 10.50
CA PHE A 86 0.71 -7.36 10.40
C PHE A 86 0.45 -8.09 9.07
N ALA A 87 0.91 -7.51 7.96
CA ALA A 87 0.73 -8.11 6.63
C ALA A 87 1.86 -9.10 6.27
N ARG A 88 2.84 -9.30 7.17
CA ARG A 88 3.99 -10.21 7.01
C ARG A 88 4.73 -9.95 5.70
N LEU A 89 5.13 -8.70 5.50
CA LEU A 89 5.77 -8.27 4.27
C LEU A 89 7.24 -8.74 4.25
N ASN A 90 7.71 -9.10 3.07
CA ASN A 90 9.12 -9.42 2.80
C ASN A 90 9.88 -8.23 2.22
N LEU A 91 9.16 -7.34 1.56
CA LEU A 91 9.67 -6.12 0.94
C LEU A 91 8.65 -5.01 1.12
N LEU A 92 9.10 -3.80 1.42
CA LEU A 92 8.28 -2.60 1.42
C LEU A 92 8.78 -1.64 0.34
N VAL A 93 7.90 -1.29 -0.61
CA VAL A 93 8.16 -0.26 -1.60
C VAL A 93 7.40 1.01 -1.20
N VAL A 94 8.14 2.07 -0.91
CA VAL A 94 7.60 3.38 -0.57
C VAL A 94 7.73 4.31 -1.77
N ASN A 95 6.64 4.95 -2.17
CA ASN A 95 6.61 5.83 -3.34
C ASN A 95 6.02 7.18 -2.97
N SER A 96 6.71 8.27 -3.28
CA SER A 96 6.11 9.60 -3.23
C SER A 96 5.30 9.85 -4.49
N HIS A 97 4.03 10.20 -4.36
CA HIS A 97 3.23 10.53 -5.54
C HIS A 97 3.80 11.81 -6.21
N PRO A 98 4.10 11.80 -7.53
CA PRO A 98 4.70 12.96 -8.20
C PRO A 98 3.68 14.07 -8.49
N LEU A 99 2.40 13.73 -8.61
CA LEU A 99 1.35 14.68 -8.97
C LEU A 99 0.72 15.31 -7.72
N PRO A 100 0.31 16.60 -7.79
CA PRO A 100 -0.55 17.19 -6.79
C PRO A 100 -1.84 16.37 -6.66
N CYS A 101 -2.31 16.14 -5.44
CA CYS A 101 -3.65 15.58 -5.23
C CYS A 101 -4.66 16.70 -4.98
N PRO A 102 -5.95 16.50 -5.30
CA PRO A 102 -6.97 17.56 -5.16
C PRO A 102 -7.01 18.24 -3.78
N ASN A 103 -6.70 17.47 -2.74
CA ASN A 103 -6.70 17.87 -1.34
C ASN A 103 -5.33 18.30 -0.80
N LYS A 104 -4.29 18.33 -1.65
CA LYS A 104 -2.99 18.96 -1.39
C LYS A 104 -2.49 19.67 -2.65
N PRO A 105 -3.13 20.78 -3.06
CA PRO A 105 -2.75 21.50 -4.28
C PRO A 105 -1.34 22.13 -4.19
N ASN A 106 -0.90 22.47 -2.98
CA ASN A 106 0.42 23.06 -2.71
C ASN A 106 1.41 21.98 -2.27
N LEU A 107 1.64 20.98 -3.12
CA LEU A 107 2.58 19.90 -2.85
C LEU A 107 4.00 20.34 -3.18
N SER A 108 4.96 20.10 -2.27
CA SER A 108 6.38 20.35 -2.56
C SER A 108 6.84 19.56 -3.80
N PRO A 109 7.90 20.01 -4.50
CA PRO A 109 8.45 19.28 -5.64
C PRO A 109 8.76 17.81 -5.30
N HIS A 110 8.54 16.93 -6.28
CA HIS A 110 8.65 15.48 -6.09
C HIS A 110 10.04 15.03 -5.63
N GLU A 111 11.09 15.46 -6.33
CA GLU A 111 12.46 15.02 -6.05
C GLU A 111 12.92 15.32 -4.60
N PRO A 112 12.75 16.54 -4.04
CA PRO A 112 13.03 16.80 -2.63
C PRO A 112 12.25 15.92 -1.66
N ARG A 113 10.98 15.63 -1.95
CA ARG A 113 10.17 14.70 -1.12
C ARG A 113 10.72 13.29 -1.17
N THR A 114 11.14 12.82 -2.34
CA THR A 114 11.81 11.52 -2.48
C THR A 114 13.14 11.49 -1.72
N LYS A 115 13.97 12.54 -1.81
CA LYS A 115 15.23 12.64 -1.02
C LYS A 115 14.95 12.58 0.48
N MET A 116 13.94 13.31 0.94
CA MET A 116 13.51 13.26 2.33
C MET A 116 13.04 11.87 2.75
N LEU A 117 12.32 11.14 1.89
CA LEU A 117 11.89 9.76 2.14
C LEU A 117 13.07 8.79 2.22
N VAL A 118 14.02 8.87 1.29
CA VAL A 118 15.25 8.06 1.30
C VAL A 118 15.98 8.23 2.63
N SER A 119 16.14 9.49 3.08
CA SER A 119 16.70 9.79 4.40
C SER A 119 15.87 9.17 5.54
N TYR A 120 14.54 9.26 5.46
CA TYR A 120 13.65 8.83 6.53
C TYR A 120 13.64 7.30 6.73
N PHE A 121 13.72 6.55 5.63
CA PHE A 121 13.76 5.09 5.62
C PHE A 121 15.19 4.52 5.54
N ALA A 122 16.22 5.37 5.67
CA ALA A 122 17.60 4.94 5.62
C ALA A 122 17.89 3.91 6.73
N GLY A 123 18.51 2.80 6.35
CA GLY A 123 18.91 1.72 7.28
C GLY A 123 17.85 0.64 7.51
N ASP A 124 16.64 0.78 6.96
CA ASP A 124 15.68 -0.32 6.95
C ASP A 124 16.03 -1.33 5.84
N PRO A 125 16.43 -2.57 6.17
CA PRO A 125 16.93 -3.53 5.20
C PRO A 125 15.88 -4.07 4.24
N ILE A 126 14.58 -3.92 4.54
CA ILE A 126 13.50 -4.43 3.68
C ILE A 126 12.76 -3.32 2.95
N THR A 127 13.10 -2.06 3.19
CA THR A 127 12.45 -0.92 2.56
C THR A 127 13.24 -0.44 1.34
N VAL A 128 12.50 -0.13 0.27
CA VAL A 128 13.00 0.53 -0.94
C VAL A 128 12.14 1.75 -1.19
N VAL A 129 12.77 2.93 -1.23
CA VAL A 129 12.11 4.15 -1.68
C VAL A 129 12.31 4.25 -3.18
N SER A 130 11.21 4.22 -3.94
CA SER A 130 11.25 4.29 -5.40
C SER A 130 10.80 5.67 -5.90
N PRO A 131 11.58 6.35 -6.76
CA PRO A 131 11.15 7.56 -7.45
C PRO A 131 10.28 7.28 -8.68
N LEU A 132 10.12 6.02 -9.07
CA LEU A 132 9.41 5.65 -10.29
C LEU A 132 7.91 5.99 -10.18
N PRO A 133 7.23 6.26 -11.30
CA PRO A 133 5.79 6.33 -11.33
C PRO A 133 5.15 5.05 -10.79
N ARG A 134 4.03 5.23 -10.06
CA ARG A 134 3.24 4.16 -9.46
C ARG A 134 2.98 2.97 -10.40
N HIS A 135 2.51 3.22 -11.62
CA HIS A 135 2.13 2.18 -12.57
C HIS A 135 3.34 1.33 -13.04
N GLU A 136 4.54 1.90 -13.07
CA GLU A 136 5.77 1.15 -13.37
C GLU A 136 6.15 0.22 -12.22
N ILE A 137 6.00 0.71 -10.98
CA ILE A 137 6.19 -0.10 -9.77
C ILE A 137 5.20 -1.27 -9.78
N GLU A 138 3.92 -1.01 -10.01
CA GLU A 138 2.89 -2.06 -10.09
C GLU A 138 3.19 -3.08 -11.20
N THR A 139 3.74 -2.63 -12.34
CA THR A 139 4.15 -3.53 -13.43
C THR A 139 5.30 -4.45 -13.00
N ILE A 140 6.29 -3.93 -12.29
CA ILE A 140 7.40 -4.74 -11.72
C ILE A 140 6.86 -5.74 -10.68
N LEU A 141 5.92 -5.29 -9.85
CA LEU A 141 5.41 -6.06 -8.72
C LEU A 141 4.30 -7.06 -9.11
N ALA A 142 3.73 -6.96 -10.30
CA ALA A 142 2.60 -7.77 -10.78
C ALA A 142 2.75 -9.30 -10.60
N PRO A 143 3.95 -9.91 -10.67
CA PRO A 143 4.11 -11.34 -10.41
C PRO A 143 3.98 -11.76 -8.93
N TYR A 144 3.90 -10.81 -8.01
CA TYR A 144 3.97 -11.04 -6.56
C TYR A 144 2.68 -10.67 -5.84
N GLN A 145 2.57 -11.04 -4.57
CA GLN A 145 1.41 -10.68 -3.77
C GLN A 145 1.60 -9.26 -3.21
N ILE A 146 0.79 -8.31 -3.69
CA ILE A 146 0.89 -6.90 -3.30
C ILE A 146 -0.16 -6.57 -2.23
N CYS A 147 0.28 -5.88 -1.17
CA CYS A 147 -0.56 -5.29 -0.13
C CYS A 147 -0.45 -3.76 -0.19
N GLY A 148 -1.54 -3.07 -0.54
CA GLY A 148 -1.58 -1.61 -0.53
C GLY A 148 -1.64 -1.07 0.91
N ILE A 149 -0.85 -0.05 1.24
CA ILE A 149 -0.77 0.51 2.60
C ILE A 149 -1.36 1.92 2.60
N ILE A 150 -2.34 2.16 3.47
CA ILE A 150 -3.03 3.45 3.60
C ILE A 150 -3.30 3.81 5.06
N GLY A 151 -3.41 5.12 5.35
CA GLY A 151 -3.89 5.61 6.64
C GLY A 151 -5.42 5.68 6.72
N SER A 152 -5.98 5.69 7.92
CA SER A 152 -7.42 5.80 8.16
C SER A 152 -8.06 7.05 7.54
N ASP A 153 -7.34 8.17 7.43
CA ASP A 153 -7.87 9.38 6.79
C ASP A 153 -8.17 9.18 5.30
N ALA A 154 -7.28 8.50 4.58
CA ALA A 154 -7.48 8.17 3.17
C ALA A 154 -8.55 7.08 3.00
N PHE A 155 -8.55 6.07 3.89
CA PHE A 155 -9.52 4.99 3.84
C PHE A 155 -10.94 5.45 4.13
N ASN A 156 -11.13 6.26 5.18
CA ASN A 156 -12.45 6.82 5.51
C ASN A 156 -12.96 7.74 4.39
N ARG A 157 -12.08 8.50 3.72
CA ARG A 157 -12.47 9.26 2.53
C ARG A 157 -12.97 8.36 1.41
N PHE A 158 -12.26 7.26 1.14
CA PHE A 158 -12.73 6.25 0.19
C PHE A 158 -14.13 5.75 0.57
N LEU A 159 -14.36 5.37 1.82
CA LEU A 159 -15.67 4.87 2.26
C LEU A 159 -16.81 5.87 2.04
N ARG A 160 -16.54 7.17 2.25
CA ARG A 160 -17.55 8.23 2.08
C ARG A 160 -17.78 8.63 0.62
N GLU A 161 -16.70 8.73 -0.15
CA GLU A 161 -16.74 9.31 -1.50
C GLU A 161 -16.78 8.23 -2.60
N GLY A 162 -16.59 6.96 -2.25
CA GLY A 162 -16.52 5.85 -3.20
C GLY A 162 -15.27 5.87 -4.11
N ILE A 163 -14.27 6.70 -3.78
CA ILE A 163 -13.04 6.84 -4.58
C ILE A 163 -12.03 5.77 -4.15
N ALA A 164 -12.14 4.58 -4.75
CA ALA A 164 -11.29 3.43 -4.41
C ALA A 164 -9.81 3.84 -4.41
N PRO A 165 -9.04 3.44 -3.38
CA PRO A 165 -7.61 3.65 -3.45
C PRO A 165 -7.11 2.81 -4.64
N ASP A 166 -6.43 3.48 -5.57
CA ASP A 166 -6.09 3.00 -6.91
C ASP A 166 -4.98 1.93 -6.91
N PHE A 167 -5.02 1.03 -5.94
CA PHE A 167 -4.12 -0.11 -5.79
C PHE A 167 -4.69 -1.28 -6.56
N ASN A 168 -3.96 -1.74 -7.58
CA ASN A 168 -4.20 -3.03 -8.20
C ASN A 168 -3.66 -4.16 -7.28
N THR A 169 -4.36 -4.39 -6.16
CA THR A 169 -3.90 -5.25 -5.07
C THR A 169 -5.02 -6.09 -4.49
N ASP A 170 -4.72 -7.33 -4.12
CA ASP A 170 -5.68 -8.23 -3.45
C ASP A 170 -5.84 -7.95 -1.95
N GLU A 171 -4.89 -7.22 -1.37
CA GLU A 171 -4.81 -6.95 0.07
C GLU A 171 -4.60 -5.45 0.33
N ILE A 172 -5.27 -4.92 1.35
CA ILE A 172 -5.06 -3.55 1.83
C ILE A 172 -4.77 -3.60 3.33
N PHE A 173 -3.70 -2.95 3.76
CA PHE A 173 -3.43 -2.66 5.16
C PHE A 173 -3.82 -1.23 5.49
N VAL A 174 -4.63 -1.07 6.54
CA VAL A 174 -5.13 0.21 7.01
C VAL A 174 -4.58 0.48 8.41
N ALA A 175 -3.84 1.57 8.55
CA ALA A 175 -3.33 2.06 9.83
C ALA A 175 -4.26 3.13 10.40
N GLU A 176 -4.87 2.85 11.54
CA GLU A 176 -5.71 3.81 12.26
C GLU A 176 -4.85 4.87 12.95
N ARG A 177 -5.03 6.12 12.57
CA ARG A 177 -4.32 7.25 13.16
C ARG A 177 -5.06 7.76 14.38
N ARG A 178 -4.33 8.10 15.45
CA ARG A 178 -4.92 8.75 16.62
C ARG A 178 -5.63 10.06 16.21
N GLY A 179 -6.89 10.21 16.63
CA GLY A 179 -7.74 11.35 16.28
C GLY A 179 -8.48 11.19 14.94
N VAL A 180 -8.22 10.12 14.20
CA VAL A 180 -8.95 9.74 12.97
C VAL A 180 -9.33 8.27 13.07
N PRO A 181 -10.33 7.92 13.91
CA PRO A 181 -10.77 6.54 14.05
C PRO A 181 -11.34 6.03 12.72
N LEU A 182 -11.26 4.72 12.49
CA LEU A 182 -11.90 4.12 11.33
C LEU A 182 -13.42 4.20 11.46
N GLU A 183 -14.10 4.68 10.42
CA GLU A 183 -15.57 4.74 10.40
C GLU A 183 -16.19 3.35 10.32
N SER A 184 -15.49 2.42 9.68
CA SER A 184 -15.80 0.99 9.70
C SER A 184 -14.53 0.18 9.44
N ALA A 185 -14.52 -1.07 9.91
CA ALA A 185 -13.42 -2.02 9.70
C ALA A 185 -13.93 -3.25 8.94
N PRO A 186 -14.32 -3.11 7.65
CA PRO A 186 -14.80 -4.25 6.88
C PRO A 186 -13.65 -5.24 6.70
N VAL A 187 -13.93 -6.53 6.83
CA VAL A 187 -12.93 -7.60 6.62
C VAL A 187 -12.55 -7.71 5.13
N THR A 188 -13.49 -7.34 4.25
CA THR A 188 -13.29 -7.33 2.80
C THR A 188 -13.90 -6.09 2.18
N LEU A 189 -13.28 -5.60 1.12
CA LEU A 189 -13.75 -4.45 0.36
C LEU A 189 -13.49 -4.70 -1.12
N GLU A 190 -14.54 -4.72 -1.94
CA GLU A 190 -14.44 -4.99 -3.38
C GLU A 190 -13.66 -6.28 -3.70
N GLY A 191 -13.84 -7.31 -2.88
CA GLY A 191 -13.12 -8.58 -3.00
C GLY A 191 -11.69 -8.59 -2.43
N ARG A 192 -11.16 -7.43 -2.03
CA ARG A 192 -9.85 -7.29 -1.39
C ARG A 192 -9.93 -7.60 0.09
N ARG A 193 -8.89 -8.26 0.63
CA ARG A 193 -8.77 -8.53 2.08
C ARG A 193 -8.22 -7.30 2.79
N ILE A 194 -8.83 -6.95 3.93
CA ILE A 194 -8.38 -5.82 4.74
C ILE A 194 -7.64 -6.32 5.98
N PHE A 195 -6.47 -5.74 6.23
CA PHE A 195 -5.72 -5.83 7.49
C PHE A 195 -5.82 -4.50 8.21
N TYR A 196 -5.94 -4.54 9.54
CA TYR A 196 -6.10 -3.37 10.37
C TYR A 196 -5.03 -3.35 11.45
N ALA A 197 -4.45 -2.18 11.68
CA ALA A 197 -3.76 -1.87 12.92
C ALA A 197 -4.41 -0.64 13.57
N GLY A 198 -4.93 -0.85 14.77
CA GLY A 198 -5.48 0.21 15.62
C GLY A 198 -4.47 1.24 16.05
N ALA A 199 -4.97 2.39 16.51
CA ALA A 199 -4.13 3.47 16.99
C ALA A 199 -3.27 3.05 18.21
N GLU A 200 -3.68 2.03 18.97
CA GLU A 200 -2.91 1.41 20.05
C GLU A 200 -1.64 0.69 19.57
N HIS A 201 -1.60 0.31 18.30
CA HIS A 201 -0.43 -0.32 17.68
C HIS A 201 0.53 0.69 17.07
N LEU A 202 0.16 1.97 17.04
CA LEU A 202 1.00 3.08 16.58
C LEU A 202 1.40 3.91 17.80
N ALA A 203 2.71 4.02 18.05
CA ALA A 203 3.23 4.84 19.16
C ALA A 203 3.07 6.35 18.91
N PHE A 204 2.60 6.73 17.72
CA PHE A 204 2.56 8.08 17.21
C PHE A 204 1.27 8.83 17.59
N ASN A 205 1.43 10.05 18.13
CA ASN A 205 0.35 10.87 18.67
C ASN A 205 -0.38 11.78 17.66
N GLY A 206 -0.45 11.39 16.37
CA GLY A 206 -1.45 11.95 15.44
C GLY A 206 -1.13 13.29 14.77
N GLU A 207 0.13 13.74 14.76
CA GLU A 207 0.48 14.94 13.98
C GLU A 207 0.50 14.66 12.48
N SER A 208 0.04 15.64 11.70
CA SER A 208 -0.05 15.55 10.25
C SER A 208 1.12 16.27 9.60
N SER A 209 1.46 15.90 8.36
CA SER A 209 2.43 16.68 7.58
C SER A 209 2.00 18.14 7.43
N THR A 210 0.69 18.45 7.50
CA THR A 210 0.18 19.83 7.50
C THR A 210 0.69 20.63 8.70
N LYS A 211 0.56 20.09 9.92
CA LYS A 211 1.09 20.76 11.14
C LYS A 211 2.60 20.95 11.08
N ILE A 212 3.33 19.98 10.52
CA ILE A 212 4.78 20.10 10.35
C ILE A 212 5.13 21.24 9.38
N ARG A 213 4.41 21.37 8.26
CA ARG A 213 4.62 22.47 7.32
C ARG A 213 4.34 23.82 7.97
N GLU A 214 3.28 23.93 8.76
CA GLU A 214 2.95 25.17 9.51
C GLU A 214 4.04 25.56 10.51
N ASP A 215 4.55 24.59 11.28
CA ASP A 215 5.68 24.80 12.20
C ASP A 215 6.92 25.31 11.44
N LEU A 216 7.26 24.66 10.31
CA LEU A 216 8.40 25.06 9.47
C LEU A 216 8.23 26.45 8.85
N VAL A 217 7.01 26.82 8.41
CA VAL A 217 6.70 28.17 7.90
C VAL A 217 6.89 29.23 8.98
N SER A 218 6.46 28.92 10.21
CA SER A 218 6.54 29.86 11.34
C SER A 218 7.96 30.07 11.89
N GLY A 219 8.96 29.35 11.37
CA GLY A 219 10.31 29.31 11.93
C GLY A 219 10.37 28.59 13.28
N GLY A 220 9.33 27.81 13.62
CA GLY A 220 9.28 26.99 14.82
C GLY A 220 10.35 25.91 14.80
N ASN A 221 11.08 25.77 15.91
CA ASN A 221 12.04 24.69 16.13
C ASN A 221 11.43 23.51 16.90
N GLY A 222 10.14 23.59 17.26
CA GLY A 222 9.51 22.70 18.23
C GLY A 222 9.05 21.38 17.63
N LEU A 223 8.00 21.42 16.82
CA LEU A 223 7.32 20.20 16.34
C LEU A 223 8.14 19.48 15.28
N SER A 224 8.72 20.23 14.34
CA SER A 224 9.53 19.70 13.25
C SER A 224 10.79 18.97 13.75
N SER A 225 11.38 19.38 14.87
CA SER A 225 12.60 18.75 15.40
C SER A 225 12.37 17.39 16.07
N THR A 226 11.19 17.15 16.64
CA THR A 226 10.83 15.85 17.22
C THR A 226 10.27 14.87 16.19
N MET A 227 9.83 15.39 15.04
CA MET A 227 9.04 14.66 14.05
C MET A 227 9.77 14.34 12.77
N LEU A 228 10.70 15.19 12.38
CA LEU A 228 11.60 14.94 11.28
C LEU A 228 12.88 14.35 11.83
N ASN A 229 13.45 13.36 11.14
CA ASN A 229 14.85 13.05 11.43
C ASN A 229 15.71 14.28 11.03
N GLY A 230 16.89 14.41 11.64
CA GLY A 230 17.73 15.61 11.44
C GLY A 230 18.08 15.88 9.97
N GLU A 231 18.23 14.82 9.18
CA GLU A 231 18.58 14.89 7.77
C GLU A 231 17.40 15.35 6.89
N THR A 232 16.19 14.87 7.14
CA THR A 232 14.96 15.34 6.49
C THR A 232 14.71 16.82 6.77
N ALA A 233 14.90 17.26 8.03
CA ALA A 233 14.81 18.67 8.37
C ALA A 233 15.90 19.51 7.68
N ARG A 234 17.11 18.96 7.52
CA ARG A 234 18.21 19.60 6.78
C ARG A 234 17.87 19.76 5.30
N ILE A 235 17.35 18.72 4.65
CA ILE A 235 16.91 18.76 3.24
C ILE A 235 15.81 19.79 3.05
N ALA A 236 14.76 19.76 3.88
CA ALA A 236 13.64 20.71 3.79
C ALA A 236 14.10 22.18 3.86
N ARG A 237 15.07 22.49 4.72
CA ARG A 237 15.65 23.84 4.85
C ARG A 237 16.56 24.18 3.67
N ALA A 238 17.44 23.27 3.26
CA ALA A 238 18.36 23.49 2.14
C ALA A 238 17.62 23.78 0.83
N GLU A 239 16.51 23.09 0.60
CA GLU A 239 15.66 23.23 -0.58
C GLU A 239 14.58 24.31 -0.42
N SER A 240 14.51 24.99 0.74
CA SER A 240 13.53 26.04 1.05
C SER A 240 12.06 25.63 0.82
N LEU A 241 11.72 24.35 0.99
CA LEU A 241 10.44 23.76 0.53
C LEU A 241 9.19 24.42 1.12
N TYR A 242 9.29 24.94 2.34
CA TYR A 242 8.15 25.45 3.09
C TYR A 242 8.26 26.94 3.40
N ALA A 243 9.33 27.60 2.97
CA ALA A 243 9.52 29.02 3.23
C ALA A 243 8.52 29.85 2.41
N GLY A 244 7.72 30.68 3.09
CA GLY A 244 6.77 31.58 2.43
C GLY A 244 5.57 30.90 1.76
N MET A 245 5.34 29.61 2.00
CA MET A 245 4.09 28.99 1.55
C MET A 245 2.90 29.61 2.30
N PRO A 246 1.78 29.90 1.61
CA PRO A 246 0.57 30.32 2.29
C PRO A 246 0.09 29.22 3.24
N PRO A 247 -0.54 29.57 4.37
CA PRO A 247 -1.19 28.58 5.22
C PRO A 247 -2.13 27.73 4.37
N SER A 248 -2.20 26.43 4.68
CA SER A 248 -3.05 25.52 3.90
C SER A 248 -4.50 26.01 3.96
N PRO A 249 -5.18 26.20 2.82
CA PRO A 249 -6.57 26.68 2.82
C PRO A 249 -7.56 25.63 3.33
N VAL A 250 -7.09 24.41 3.60
CA VAL A 250 -7.93 23.30 4.04
C VAL A 250 -8.20 23.49 5.54
N PRO A 251 -9.45 23.69 5.96
CA PRO A 251 -9.79 23.61 7.38
C PRO A 251 -9.38 22.22 7.87
N ASP A 252 -8.79 22.13 9.05
CA ASP A 252 -8.63 20.86 9.75
C ASP A 252 -9.98 20.11 9.70
N LEU A 253 -10.11 19.13 8.81
CA LEU A 253 -11.20 18.13 8.84
C LEU A 253 -11.07 17.21 10.08
N LEU A 254 -10.20 17.58 11.02
CA LEU A 254 -10.09 17.06 12.38
C LEU A 254 -10.98 17.82 13.38
N VAL A 255 -11.66 18.91 12.99
CA VAL A 255 -12.81 19.36 13.78
C VAL A 255 -13.88 18.31 13.56
N ALA A 256 -14.14 17.50 14.59
CA ALA A 256 -15.23 16.55 14.63
C ALA A 256 -16.46 17.23 14.00
N ALA A 257 -16.98 16.68 12.90
CA ALA A 257 -18.24 17.17 12.36
C ALA A 257 -19.22 17.23 13.54
N PRO A 258 -19.92 18.35 13.77
CA PRO A 258 -20.99 18.35 14.76
C PRO A 258 -21.86 17.13 14.46
N GLU A 259 -22.19 16.34 15.48
CA GLU A 259 -23.04 15.17 15.32
C GLU A 259 -24.21 15.57 14.42
N PRO A 260 -24.50 14.83 13.33
CA PRO A 260 -25.58 15.20 12.45
C PRO A 260 -26.83 15.33 13.31
N GLU A 261 -27.40 16.54 13.39
CA GLU A 261 -28.76 16.68 13.88
C GLU A 261 -29.59 15.73 13.03
N VAL A 262 -30.08 14.68 13.67
CA VAL A 262 -31.03 13.76 13.05
C VAL A 262 -32.32 14.56 12.88
N ILE A 263 -32.41 15.31 11.79
CA ILE A 263 -33.66 15.86 11.32
C ILE A 263 -34.44 14.68 10.76
N ILE A 264 -35.21 14.04 11.64
CA ILE A 264 -36.25 13.09 11.24
C ILE A 264 -37.25 13.93 10.44
N ASN A 265 -37.22 13.80 9.11
CA ASN A 265 -38.30 14.29 8.29
C ASN A 265 -39.50 13.33 8.46
N PRO A 266 -40.60 13.72 9.15
CA PRO A 266 -41.71 12.81 9.44
C PRO A 266 -42.52 12.43 8.19
N ALA A 267 -42.20 12.98 7.00
CA ALA A 267 -42.97 12.77 5.78
C ALA A 267 -42.77 11.39 5.12
N HIS A 268 -41.82 10.55 5.56
CA HIS A 268 -41.52 9.25 4.92
C HIS A 268 -41.47 8.09 5.91
N ILE A 269 -42.49 7.97 6.77
CA ILE A 269 -42.78 6.69 7.44
C ILE A 269 -43.72 5.88 6.53
N PRO A 270 -43.27 4.84 5.82
CA PRO A 270 -44.16 3.97 5.08
C PRO A 270 -45.10 3.24 6.06
N SER A 271 -46.40 3.37 5.83
CA SER A 271 -47.43 2.73 6.66
C SER A 271 -47.29 1.20 6.59
N ARG A 272 -47.19 0.57 7.76
CA ARG A 272 -47.25 -0.89 7.89
C ARG A 272 -48.69 -1.34 7.68
N HIS A 273 -49.07 -1.61 6.44
CA HIS A 273 -50.22 -2.47 6.16
C HIS A 273 -49.73 -3.86 5.75
N PRO A 274 -50.26 -4.94 6.35
CA PRO A 274 -49.99 -6.30 5.89
C PRO A 274 -50.70 -6.54 4.54
N PRO A 275 -50.09 -7.28 3.60
CA PRO A 275 -50.72 -7.54 2.31
C PRO A 275 -51.94 -8.45 2.48
N ALA A 276 -53.06 -8.00 1.91
CA ALA A 276 -54.27 -8.78 1.75
C ALA A 276 -54.01 -9.96 0.80
N ARG A 277 -54.47 -11.15 1.21
CA ARG A 277 -54.57 -12.33 0.35
C ARG A 277 -55.62 -12.05 -0.73
N THR A 278 -55.24 -12.09 -1.99
CA THR A 278 -56.18 -12.25 -3.10
C THR A 278 -55.73 -13.34 -4.05
N ALA A 279 -56.75 -14.07 -4.51
CA ALA A 279 -56.69 -15.32 -5.24
C ALA A 279 -56.20 -15.15 -6.69
N TYR A 280 -55.62 -16.23 -7.21
CA TYR A 280 -55.38 -16.45 -8.64
C TYR A 280 -56.68 -16.40 -9.44
N PRO A 281 -56.61 -15.87 -10.67
CA PRO A 281 -57.21 -16.61 -11.78
C PRO A 281 -56.24 -16.83 -12.95
N HIS A 282 -56.53 -17.91 -13.67
CA HIS A 282 -55.86 -18.40 -14.87
C HIS A 282 -56.10 -17.53 -16.13
N LYS A 283 -55.20 -17.76 -17.11
CA LYS A 283 -55.34 -17.80 -18.59
C LYS A 283 -54.75 -16.64 -19.41
N THR A 284 -53.82 -17.04 -20.31
CA THR A 284 -53.62 -16.70 -21.75
C THR A 284 -53.54 -15.21 -22.12
N ASP A 285 -52.68 -14.72 -23.01
CA ASP A 285 -52.09 -15.31 -24.22
C ASP A 285 -50.94 -14.41 -24.70
N ASP A 286 -50.17 -14.95 -25.65
CA ASP A 286 -49.15 -14.39 -26.53
C ASP A 286 -48.87 -12.88 -26.58
N ARG A 287 -47.56 -12.55 -26.56
CA ARG A 287 -46.90 -11.76 -27.62
C ARG A 287 -45.37 -11.76 -27.47
N GLN A 288 -44.73 -12.35 -28.48
CA GLN A 288 -43.30 -12.25 -28.78
C GLN A 288 -42.95 -10.85 -29.32
N VAL A 289 -41.82 -10.27 -28.88
CA VAL A 289 -40.87 -9.48 -29.71
C VAL A 289 -39.45 -9.65 -29.11
N PRO A 290 -38.40 -9.89 -29.91
CA PRO A 290 -37.08 -10.31 -29.43
C PRO A 290 -36.09 -9.13 -29.24
N MET A 291 -35.09 -9.33 -28.39
CA MET A 291 -33.86 -8.52 -28.36
C MET A 291 -32.63 -9.44 -28.51
N PRO A 292 -31.62 -9.05 -29.31
CA PRO A 292 -30.63 -9.97 -29.85
C PRO A 292 -29.48 -10.26 -28.87
N TRP A 293 -29.14 -11.54 -28.80
CA TRP A 293 -27.87 -12.03 -28.26
C TRP A 293 -26.77 -11.88 -29.31
N HIS A 294 -25.67 -11.23 -28.95
CA HIS A 294 -24.41 -11.39 -29.68
C HIS A 294 -23.66 -12.60 -29.10
N VAL A 295 -23.66 -13.68 -29.87
CA VAL A 295 -22.84 -14.87 -29.68
C VAL A 295 -21.51 -14.61 -30.38
N PHE A 296 -20.40 -14.58 -29.63
CA PHE A 296 -19.07 -14.78 -30.21
C PHE A 296 -18.74 -16.26 -30.13
N HIS A 297 -18.59 -16.88 -31.29
CA HIS A 297 -18.04 -18.22 -31.44
C HIS A 297 -16.54 -18.18 -31.15
N ALA A 298 -16.09 -18.91 -30.14
CA ALA A 298 -14.69 -19.26 -29.97
C ALA A 298 -14.45 -20.63 -30.64
N GLU A 299 -13.50 -20.67 -31.57
CA GLU A 299 -13.03 -21.91 -32.21
C GLU A 299 -12.29 -22.80 -31.19
N PRO A 300 -12.38 -24.14 -31.31
CA PRO A 300 -11.65 -25.05 -30.42
C PRO A 300 -10.17 -25.15 -30.82
N CYS A 301 -9.28 -24.72 -29.93
CA CYS A 301 -7.86 -25.04 -30.01
C CYS A 301 -7.65 -26.57 -29.91
N ARG A 302 -7.10 -27.14 -30.98
CA ARG A 302 -6.66 -28.53 -31.06
C ARG A 302 -5.54 -28.82 -30.06
N ALA A 303 -5.71 -29.88 -29.30
CA ALA A 303 -4.64 -30.52 -28.54
C ALA A 303 -3.58 -31.10 -29.48
N VAL A 304 -2.31 -30.76 -29.25
CA VAL A 304 -1.16 -31.48 -29.80
C VAL A 304 -0.38 -32.06 -28.62
N ALA A 305 -0.22 -33.38 -28.65
CA ALA A 305 0.54 -34.15 -27.68
C ALA A 305 2.05 -34.07 -27.97
N GLN A 306 2.84 -33.83 -26.90
CA GLN A 306 4.12 -34.45 -26.49
C GLN A 306 5.28 -34.63 -27.52
N PRO A 307 6.58 -34.54 -27.11
CA PRO A 307 7.13 -35.36 -26.02
C PRO A 307 8.21 -34.75 -25.10
N ARG A 308 8.38 -35.45 -23.96
CA ARG A 308 9.46 -35.32 -22.98
C ARG A 308 10.85 -35.57 -23.61
N PRO A 309 11.92 -35.06 -22.98
CA PRO A 309 13.13 -35.84 -22.86
C PRO A 309 13.58 -36.05 -21.41
N HIS A 310 13.98 -37.29 -21.16
CA HIS A 310 14.81 -37.75 -20.04
C HIS A 310 16.23 -37.18 -20.15
N PHE A 311 16.84 -36.73 -19.03
CA PHE A 311 18.29 -36.82 -18.73
C PHE A 311 18.45 -36.55 -17.22
N ALA A 312 18.66 -37.58 -16.39
CA ALA A 312 19.94 -38.16 -15.95
C ALA A 312 20.72 -37.29 -14.95
N ALA A 313 20.90 -37.88 -13.76
CA ALA A 313 21.68 -37.38 -12.64
C ALA A 313 23.17 -37.17 -12.97
N ARG A 314 23.77 -36.13 -12.39
CA ARG A 314 25.19 -36.09 -12.06
C ARG A 314 25.45 -35.43 -10.70
N ARG A 315 26.51 -35.93 -10.08
CA ARG A 315 26.98 -35.79 -8.71
C ARG A 315 27.58 -34.41 -8.44
N GLY A 316 27.42 -33.96 -7.20
CA GLY A 316 28.51 -33.55 -6.30
C GLY A 316 29.44 -32.44 -6.74
N VAL A 317 29.23 -31.25 -6.17
CA VAL A 317 30.32 -30.33 -5.79
C VAL A 317 29.94 -29.72 -4.44
N GLU A 318 30.67 -30.11 -3.40
CA GLU A 318 30.71 -29.39 -2.13
C GLU A 318 31.36 -28.03 -2.37
N CYS A 319 30.63 -26.95 -2.11
CA CYS A 319 31.22 -25.61 -2.00
C CYS A 319 31.31 -25.26 -0.51
N VAL A 320 32.50 -25.45 0.04
CA VAL A 320 32.92 -24.82 1.30
C VAL A 320 33.23 -23.36 1.00
N LEU A 321 32.34 -22.45 1.43
CA LEU A 321 32.65 -21.03 1.46
C LEU A 321 32.86 -20.62 2.92
N GLY A 322 34.13 -20.34 3.23
CA GLY A 322 34.57 -19.80 4.51
C GLY A 322 34.01 -18.41 4.77
N ALA A 323 33.69 -18.16 6.04
CA ALA A 323 33.35 -16.84 6.52
C ALA A 323 34.58 -15.92 6.50
N PRO A 324 34.47 -14.65 6.09
CA PRO A 324 35.53 -13.68 6.34
C PRO A 324 35.48 -13.23 7.81
N GLU A 325 36.58 -13.47 8.52
CA GLU A 325 36.87 -12.89 9.84
C GLU A 325 36.92 -11.36 9.71
N TYR A 326 36.00 -10.68 10.39
CA TYR A 326 36.07 -9.24 10.59
C TYR A 326 37.09 -8.92 11.69
N LEU A 327 38.23 -8.38 11.27
CA LEU A 327 39.23 -7.80 12.15
C LEU A 327 38.68 -6.52 12.81
N HIS A 328 38.61 -6.55 14.13
CA HIS A 328 38.37 -5.39 14.99
C HIS A 328 39.51 -4.37 14.85
N PRO A 329 39.25 -3.08 14.57
CA PRO A 329 40.27 -2.05 14.76
C PRO A 329 40.39 -1.73 16.27
N GLN A 330 41.56 -2.05 16.84
CA GLN A 330 41.94 -1.61 18.18
C GLN A 330 42.21 -0.10 18.16
N HIS A 331 41.40 0.66 18.90
CA HIS A 331 41.67 2.06 19.21
C HIS A 331 42.83 2.15 20.21
N HIS A 332 44.02 2.49 19.73
CA HIS A 332 45.10 3.00 20.57
C HIS A 332 44.70 4.37 21.12
N ARG A 333 44.38 4.43 22.42
CA ARG A 333 44.35 5.69 23.19
C ARG A 333 45.80 6.12 23.43
N GLN A 334 46.22 7.23 22.83
CA GLN A 334 47.40 7.96 23.28
C GLN A 334 47.03 8.76 24.54
N ALA A 335 47.84 8.60 25.58
CA ALA A 335 47.74 9.38 26.82
C ALA A 335 48.23 10.82 26.57
N PRO A 336 47.65 11.83 27.24
CA PRO A 336 48.15 13.20 27.16
C PRO A 336 49.49 13.34 27.89
N PRO A 337 50.40 14.21 27.42
CA PRO A 337 51.62 14.52 28.14
C PRO A 337 51.31 15.33 29.40
N THR A 338 52.05 15.08 30.47
CA THR A 338 52.09 15.87 31.71
C THR A 338 53.56 16.00 32.11
N PRO A 339 54.00 17.06 32.80
CA PRO A 339 53.59 18.47 32.76
C PRO A 339 54.48 19.34 31.84
#